data_AF-A0AAW1TTD1-F1
#
_entry.id   AF-A0AAW1TTD1-F1
#
_cell.length_a   1.000
_cell.length_b   1.000
_cell.length_c   1.000
_cell.angle_alpha   90.00
_cell.angle_beta   90.00
_cell.angle_gamma   90.00
#
_symmetry.space_group_name_H-M   'P 1'
#
loop_
_entity.id
_entity.type
_entity.pdbx_description
1 polymer ?
#
loop_
_entity_poly.entity_id
_entity_poly.type
_entity_poly.pdbx_seq_one_letter_code
_entity_poly.pdbx_strand_id
1 'polypeptide(L)'
;MHLVMEDIYCSGVTFIRNFDSANLAKVELVPYDISVLSNTGSHSSASTRIIPEIPDFEFNIWTTPDCGGTEFENGNRTWFYFGLRANDSSLLIKLNIVDLNKQAKMYSQGMTPVYKVVPSRNGWDRIRDKPTYANEDEIFTLSFRYRTPDNPLP
;
A
#
# COMPACT_ATOMS: atom_id res chain seq x y z
N MET A 1 -28.12 -13.61 6.00
CA MET A 1 -27.56 -12.57 6.88
C MET A 1 -26.31 -12.05 6.17
N HIS A 2 -26.41 -10.90 5.48
CA HIS A 2 -25.25 -10.30 4.81
C HIS A 2 -24.34 -9.76 5.92
N LEU A 3 -23.18 -10.37 6.14
CA LEU A 3 -22.19 -9.80 7.05
C LEU A 3 -21.77 -8.46 6.45
N VAL A 4 -22.05 -7.36 7.14
CA VAL A 4 -21.50 -6.06 6.77
C VAL A 4 -19.99 -6.18 6.90
N MET A 5 -19.26 -6.06 5.79
CA MET A 5 -17.80 -6.01 5.85
C MET A 5 -17.43 -4.68 6.50
N GLU A 6 -16.88 -4.74 7.71
CA GLU A 6 -16.37 -3.56 8.41
C GLU A 6 -15.05 -3.08 7.80
N ASP A 7 -14.82 -1.77 7.85
CA ASP A 7 -13.54 -1.17 7.48
C ASP A 7 -12.45 -1.61 8.48
N ILE A 8 -11.19 -1.69 8.01
CA ILE A 8 -10.07 -2.11 8.84
C ILE A 8 -9.34 -0.87 9.38
N TYR A 9 -9.29 -0.70 10.69
CA TYR A 9 -8.47 0.32 11.33
C TYR A 9 -7.09 -0.24 11.71
N CYS A 10 -6.01 0.45 11.30
CA CYS A 10 -4.64 0.09 11.63
C CYS A 10 -3.78 1.35 11.82
N SER A 11 -3.26 1.57 13.02
CA SER A 11 -2.28 2.64 13.34
C SER A 11 -2.65 4.04 12.83
N GLY A 12 -3.88 4.52 13.10
CA GLY A 12 -4.31 5.86 12.69
C GLY A 12 -4.74 5.98 11.23
N VAL A 13 -4.82 4.84 10.51
CA VAL A 13 -5.30 4.75 9.14
C VAL A 13 -6.48 3.79 9.06
N THR A 14 -7.57 4.24 8.44
CA THR A 14 -8.74 3.43 8.14
C THR A 14 -8.69 2.99 6.68
N PHE A 15 -8.76 1.67 6.47
CA PHE A 15 -8.83 1.04 5.17
C PHE A 15 -10.27 0.66 4.85
N ILE A 16 -10.82 1.30 3.84
CA ILE A 16 -12.22 1.18 3.44
C ILE A 16 -12.35 0.04 2.43
N ARG A 17 -13.30 -0.86 2.65
CA ARG A 17 -13.48 -2.07 1.81
C ARG A 17 -14.93 -2.43 1.50
N ASN A 18 -15.88 -1.61 1.92
CA ASN A 18 -17.31 -1.85 1.69
C ASN A 18 -17.85 -0.98 0.56
N PHE A 19 -17.42 -1.26 -0.67
CA PHE A 19 -17.92 -0.62 -1.89
C PHE A 19 -17.74 -1.56 -3.10
N ASP A 20 -18.38 -1.22 -4.22
CA ASP A 20 -18.33 -2.05 -5.43
C ASP A 20 -16.89 -2.30 -5.89
N SER A 21 -16.60 -3.57 -6.20
CA SER A 21 -15.30 -4.05 -6.68
C SER A 21 -14.15 -3.90 -5.68
N ALA A 22 -14.42 -3.57 -4.40
CA ALA A 22 -13.39 -3.54 -3.37
C ALA A 22 -12.74 -4.93 -3.20
N ASN A 23 -11.41 -4.97 -3.10
CA ASN A 23 -10.66 -6.16 -2.73
C ASN A 23 -9.55 -5.81 -1.75
N LEU A 24 -9.79 -6.17 -0.48
CA LEU A 24 -8.90 -6.03 0.66
C LEU A 24 -9.26 -7.12 1.67
N ALA A 25 -8.33 -8.03 1.98
CA ALA A 25 -8.57 -9.11 2.94
C ALA A 25 -8.08 -8.76 4.34
N LYS A 26 -6.83 -8.28 4.44
CA LYS A 26 -6.10 -8.09 5.70
C LYS A 26 -5.12 -6.92 5.58
N VAL A 27 -4.88 -6.24 6.71
CA VAL A 27 -3.85 -5.19 6.85
C VAL A 27 -3.08 -5.42 8.14
N GLU A 28 -1.76 -5.31 8.09
CA GLU A 28 -0.88 -5.34 9.26
C GLU A 28 0.13 -4.20 9.20
N LEU A 29 0.38 -3.53 10.33
CA LEU A 29 1.48 -2.58 10.46
C LEU A 29 2.81 -3.34 10.42
N VAL A 30 3.75 -2.87 9.61
CA VAL A 30 5.14 -3.29 9.67
C VAL A 30 5.84 -2.48 10.77
N PRO A 31 6.36 -3.13 11.83
CA PRO A 31 7.06 -2.42 12.88
C PRO A 31 8.27 -1.65 12.35
N TYR A 32 8.49 -0.43 12.83
CA TYR A 32 9.73 0.28 12.56
C TYR A 32 10.89 -0.47 13.20
N ASP A 33 11.87 -0.83 12.38
CA ASP A 33 13.16 -1.23 12.91
C ASP A 33 13.96 0.02 13.29
N ILE A 34 13.99 0.30 14.61
CA ILE A 34 14.71 1.43 15.21
C ILE A 34 16.21 1.35 14.88
N SER A 35 16.75 0.18 14.56
CA SER A 35 18.17 0.01 14.20
C SER A 35 18.57 0.67 12.88
N VAL A 36 17.60 1.02 12.02
CA VAL A 36 17.86 1.70 10.75
C VAL A 36 18.11 3.21 10.96
N LEU A 37 17.52 3.80 12.01
CA LEU A 37 17.69 5.21 12.37
C LEU A 37 19.06 5.52 12.98
N SER A 38 19.72 4.52 13.60
CA SER A 38 21.03 4.71 14.24
C SER A 38 22.21 4.68 13.26
N ASN A 39 22.05 4.15 12.05
CA ASN A 39 23.14 4.03 11.07
C ASN A 39 23.31 5.26 10.15
N THR A 40 22.41 6.24 10.19
CA THR A 40 22.55 7.48 9.40
C THR A 40 23.39 8.56 10.08
N GLY A 41 23.87 8.31 11.30
CA GLY A 41 24.51 9.29 12.16
C GLY A 41 26.02 9.15 12.35
N SER A 42 26.81 8.85 11.32
CA SER A 42 28.27 9.09 11.32
C SER A 42 28.88 8.72 9.97
N HIS A 43 29.04 9.69 9.08
CA HIS A 43 30.19 9.79 8.18
C HIS A 43 30.09 11.16 7.51
N SER A 44 31.04 12.04 7.77
CA SER A 44 31.22 13.33 7.13
C SER A 44 31.85 13.12 5.76
N SER A 45 31.11 13.43 4.68
CA SER A 45 31.67 13.64 3.34
C SER A 45 30.60 14.30 2.47
N ALA A 46 30.96 15.45 1.91
CA ALA A 46 30.12 16.32 1.11
C ALA A 46 29.79 15.70 -0.26
N SER A 47 28.79 14.84 -0.30
CA SER A 47 27.96 14.60 -1.48
C SER A 47 26.53 14.88 -1.06
N THR A 48 25.70 15.43 -1.95
CA THR A 48 24.27 15.69 -1.71
C THR A 48 23.59 14.36 -1.40
N ARG A 49 23.58 13.96 -0.12
CA ARG A 49 22.93 12.74 0.34
C ARG A 49 21.44 12.97 0.21
N ILE A 50 20.83 12.31 -0.78
CA ILE A 50 19.40 12.05 -0.77
C ILE A 50 19.18 11.14 0.44
N ILE A 51 18.82 11.73 1.57
CA ILE A 51 18.38 10.98 2.75
C ILE A 51 17.12 10.24 2.29
N PRO A 52 17.07 8.89 2.37
CA PRO A 52 15.87 8.16 2.00
C PRO A 52 14.71 8.65 2.86
N GLU A 53 13.63 9.08 2.23
CA GLU A 53 12.45 9.51 2.96
C GLU A 53 11.85 8.31 3.68
N ILE A 54 11.94 8.32 5.00
CA ILE A 54 11.40 7.28 5.87
C ILE A 54 9.88 7.45 5.85
N PRO A 55 9.09 6.39 5.58
CA PRO A 55 7.64 6.50 5.70
C PRO A 55 7.25 6.91 7.13
N ASP A 56 6.02 7.38 7.31
CA ASP A 56 5.38 7.52 8.62
C ASP A 56 4.75 6.19 9.02
N PHE A 57 4.17 5.46 8.04
CA PHE A 57 3.65 4.11 8.24
C PHE A 57 4.04 3.19 7.09
N GLU A 58 4.30 1.93 7.41
CA GLU A 58 4.44 0.85 6.45
C GLU A 58 3.42 -0.25 6.76
N PHE A 59 2.68 -0.71 5.76
CA PHE A 59 1.64 -1.72 5.92
C PHE A 59 1.84 -2.89 4.97
N ASN A 60 1.68 -4.10 5.48
CA ASN A 60 1.44 -5.29 4.68
C ASN A 60 -0.06 -5.45 4.45
N ILE A 61 -0.44 -5.70 3.19
CA ILE A 61 -1.81 -5.74 2.72
C ILE A 61 -2.01 -6.99 1.88
N TRP A 62 -3.07 -7.74 2.17
CA TRP A 62 -3.44 -8.94 1.43
C TRP A 62 -4.77 -8.74 0.73
N THR A 63 -4.94 -9.41 -0.42
CA THR A 63 -6.18 -9.46 -1.19
C THR A 63 -6.89 -10.80 -0.99
N THR A 64 -8.20 -10.81 -1.24
CA THR A 64 -8.98 -12.04 -1.37
C THR A 64 -8.72 -12.64 -2.77
N PRO A 65 -8.64 -13.98 -2.91
CA PRO A 65 -8.58 -14.60 -4.22
C PRO A 65 -9.84 -14.31 -5.05
N ASP A 66 -9.75 -14.48 -6.37
CA ASP A 66 -10.90 -14.40 -7.26
C ASP A 66 -12.00 -15.35 -6.80
N CYS A 67 -13.23 -14.84 -6.69
CA CYS A 67 -14.40 -15.56 -6.18
C CYS A 67 -14.21 -16.15 -4.77
N GLY A 68 -13.34 -15.54 -3.94
CA GLY A 68 -13.01 -16.05 -2.62
C GLY A 68 -14.23 -16.28 -1.72
N GLY A 69 -14.24 -17.42 -1.03
CA GLY A 69 -15.34 -17.88 -0.18
C GLY A 69 -16.51 -18.54 -0.93
N THR A 70 -16.37 -18.80 -2.23
CA THR A 70 -17.39 -19.48 -3.05
C THR A 70 -16.84 -20.77 -3.67
N GLU A 71 -17.70 -21.58 -4.29
CA GLU A 71 -17.30 -22.78 -5.03
C GLU A 71 -16.46 -22.49 -6.29
N PHE A 72 -16.47 -21.25 -6.77
CA PHE A 72 -15.73 -20.80 -7.94
C PHE A 72 -14.39 -20.15 -7.57
N GLU A 73 -13.99 -20.20 -6.30
CA GLU A 73 -12.71 -19.67 -5.83
C GLU A 73 -11.55 -20.28 -6.63
N ASN A 74 -10.61 -19.43 -7.03
CA ASN A 74 -9.37 -19.87 -7.65
C ASN A 74 -8.16 -19.12 -7.05
N GLY A 75 -6.94 -19.59 -7.33
CA GLY A 75 -5.72 -19.04 -6.73
C GLY A 75 -5.28 -17.65 -7.22
N ASN A 76 -6.04 -16.98 -8.09
CA ASN A 76 -5.66 -15.67 -8.60
C ASN A 76 -5.87 -14.58 -7.54
N ARG A 77 -4.83 -13.78 -7.33
CA ARG A 77 -4.70 -12.65 -6.42
C ARG A 77 -4.02 -11.51 -7.17
N THR A 78 -4.71 -10.86 -8.11
CA THR A 78 -4.11 -9.74 -8.89
C THR A 78 -4.84 -8.42 -8.66
N TRP A 79 -6.17 -8.46 -8.51
CA TRP A 79 -6.97 -7.26 -8.31
C TRP A 79 -6.90 -6.78 -6.86
N PHE A 80 -6.55 -5.51 -6.65
CA PHE A 80 -6.68 -4.84 -5.35
C PHE A 80 -7.41 -3.51 -5.56
N TYR A 81 -8.35 -3.20 -4.66
CA TYR A 81 -9.02 -1.91 -4.65
C TYR A 81 -9.57 -1.64 -3.25
N PHE A 82 -9.09 -0.58 -2.62
CA PHE A 82 -9.49 -0.19 -1.27
C PHE A 82 -9.41 1.34 -1.13
N GLY A 83 -10.16 1.88 -0.17
CA GLY A 83 -10.01 3.26 0.25
C GLY A 83 -8.99 3.37 1.38
N LEU A 84 -8.35 4.53 1.49
CA LEU A 84 -7.44 4.86 2.58
C LEU A 84 -7.83 6.23 3.14
N ARG A 85 -8.07 6.30 4.45
CA ARG A 85 -8.30 7.54 5.19
C ARG A 85 -7.32 7.59 6.34
N ALA A 86 -6.41 8.54 6.32
CA ALA A 86 -5.52 8.80 7.45
C ALA A 86 -6.10 9.86 8.38
N ASN A 87 -5.74 9.77 9.67
CA ASN A 87 -6.09 10.76 10.67
C ASN A 87 -5.23 12.04 10.60
N ASP A 88 -4.13 12.02 9.83
CA ASP A 88 -3.22 13.15 9.65
C ASP A 88 -2.94 13.41 8.16
N SER A 89 -2.61 14.66 7.87
CA SER A 89 -2.20 15.17 6.56
C SER A 89 -0.73 14.89 6.26
N SER A 90 -0.38 14.92 4.97
CA SER A 90 1.00 14.84 4.48
C SER A 90 1.78 13.58 4.89
N LEU A 91 1.13 12.54 5.39
CA LEU A 91 1.78 11.29 5.80
C LEU A 91 2.33 10.54 4.59
N LEU A 92 3.57 10.09 4.69
CA LEU A 92 4.16 9.16 3.74
C LEU A 92 3.84 7.72 4.15
N ILE A 93 2.99 7.06 3.39
CA ILE A 93 2.59 5.68 3.66
C ILE A 93 3.24 4.76 2.63
N LYS A 94 3.96 3.74 3.10
CA LYS A 94 4.43 2.62 2.26
C LYS A 94 3.44 1.47 2.35
N LEU A 95 3.01 0.99 1.19
CA LEU A 95 2.03 -0.07 1.04
C LEU A 95 2.73 -1.26 0.38
N ASN A 96 2.72 -2.41 1.04
CA ASN A 96 3.22 -3.68 0.53
C ASN A 96 2.01 -4.58 0.24
N ILE A 97 1.69 -4.79 -1.04
CA ILE A 97 0.67 -5.75 -1.46
C ILE A 97 1.33 -7.13 -1.50
N VAL A 98 1.07 -7.93 -0.48
CA VAL A 98 1.69 -9.22 -0.22
C VAL A 98 0.87 -10.34 -0.87
N ASP A 99 1.57 -11.40 -1.31
CA ASP A 99 0.97 -12.60 -1.89
C ASP A 99 0.10 -12.30 -3.14
N LEU A 100 0.55 -11.33 -3.94
CA LEU A 100 -0.05 -11.04 -5.24
C LEU A 100 0.45 -12.09 -6.25
N ASN A 101 -0.30 -12.37 -7.32
CA ASN A 101 0.26 -13.17 -8.41
C ASN A 101 1.55 -12.53 -8.93
N LYS A 102 2.46 -13.37 -9.45
CA LYS A 102 3.77 -12.94 -9.93
C LYS A 102 3.64 -12.04 -11.17
N GLN A 103 3.60 -10.73 -10.94
CA GLN A 103 3.43 -9.70 -11.99
C GLN A 103 4.74 -8.94 -12.31
N ALA A 104 5.90 -9.50 -11.96
CA ALA A 104 7.21 -8.85 -12.06
C ALA A 104 7.50 -8.23 -13.44
N LYS A 105 7.17 -8.94 -14.53
CA LYS A 105 7.40 -8.46 -15.91
C LYS A 105 6.62 -7.18 -16.21
N MET A 106 5.38 -7.09 -15.75
CA MET A 106 4.52 -5.94 -16.02
C MET A 106 5.01 -4.70 -15.27
N TYR A 107 5.39 -4.86 -14.00
CA TYR A 107 5.96 -3.78 -13.19
C TYR A 107 7.37 -3.37 -13.63
N SER A 108 8.20 -4.31 -14.12
CA SER A 108 9.51 -3.97 -14.70
C SER A 108 9.42 -3.14 -15.98
N GLN A 109 8.29 -3.25 -16.70
CA GLN A 109 7.97 -2.49 -17.91
C GLN A 109 7.25 -1.16 -17.63
N GLY A 110 7.23 -0.69 -16.37
CA GLY A 110 6.74 0.63 -16.01
C GLY A 110 5.26 0.70 -15.62
N MET A 111 4.61 -0.44 -15.35
CA MET A 111 3.32 -0.39 -14.68
C MET A 111 3.46 0.23 -13.29
N THR A 112 2.51 1.09 -12.94
CA THR A 112 2.37 1.67 -11.61
C THR A 112 0.93 1.54 -11.13
N PRO A 113 0.69 1.35 -9.82
CA PRO A 113 -0.64 1.45 -9.25
C PRO A 113 -1.28 2.81 -9.54
N VAL A 114 -2.61 2.86 -9.49
CA VAL A 114 -3.39 4.09 -9.65
C VAL A 114 -4.12 4.43 -8.38
N TYR A 115 -4.37 5.72 -8.17
CA TYR A 115 -5.12 6.23 -7.02
C TYR A 115 -6.06 7.36 -7.43
N LYS A 116 -7.06 7.61 -6.60
CA LYS A 116 -7.99 8.74 -6.72
C LYS A 116 -8.17 9.38 -5.35
N VAL A 117 -8.17 10.71 -5.29
CA VAL A 117 -8.43 11.45 -4.06
C VAL A 117 -9.87 11.94 -4.06
N VAL A 118 -10.69 11.42 -3.15
CA VAL A 118 -12.11 11.81 -3.01
C VAL A 118 -12.34 12.59 -1.71
N PRO A 119 -13.31 13.52 -1.67
CA PRO A 119 -14.09 14.04 -2.81
C PRO A 119 -13.36 15.10 -3.64
N SER A 120 -12.17 15.53 -3.21
CA SER A 120 -11.51 16.75 -3.68
C SER A 120 -11.04 16.73 -5.14
N ARG A 121 -10.83 15.56 -5.75
CA ARG A 121 -10.36 15.45 -7.14
C ARG A 121 -11.08 14.36 -7.92
N ASN A 122 -11.71 14.75 -9.02
CA ASN A 122 -12.35 13.80 -9.91
C ASN A 122 -11.37 13.31 -11.00
N GLY A 123 -10.58 12.28 -10.68
CA GLY A 123 -9.69 11.64 -11.64
C GLY A 123 -8.79 10.58 -11.00
N TRP A 124 -8.36 9.62 -11.80
CA TRP A 124 -7.35 8.64 -11.41
C TRP A 124 -5.97 9.12 -11.86
N ASP A 125 -5.01 9.09 -10.95
CA ASP A 125 -3.59 9.35 -11.24
C ASP A 125 -2.77 8.07 -11.03
N ARG A 126 -1.57 8.06 -11.60
CA ARG A 126 -0.57 7.02 -11.34
C ARG A 126 0.27 7.38 -10.10
N ILE A 127 0.62 6.38 -9.30
CA ILE A 127 1.69 6.53 -8.32
C ILE A 127 2.96 6.99 -9.07
N ARG A 128 3.52 8.12 -8.63
CA ARG A 128 4.62 8.81 -9.30
C ARG A 128 5.95 8.09 -9.10
N ASP A 129 6.18 7.63 -7.87
CA ASP A 129 7.39 6.90 -7.53
C ASP A 129 7.34 5.51 -8.16
N LYS A 130 8.50 5.07 -8.67
CA LYS A 130 8.63 3.73 -9.25
C LYS A 130 8.34 2.69 -8.15
N PRO A 131 7.34 1.80 -8.32
CA PRO A 131 7.11 0.71 -7.38
C PRO A 131 8.28 -0.27 -7.40
N THR A 132 8.51 -0.92 -6.28
CA THR A 132 9.46 -2.02 -6.14
C THR A 132 8.70 -3.33 -5.98
N TYR A 133 9.35 -4.46 -6.24
CA TYR A 133 8.77 -5.76 -5.96
C TYR A 133 9.84 -6.74 -5.52
N ALA A 134 9.45 -7.70 -4.69
CA ALA A 134 10.27 -8.81 -4.23
C ALA A 134 9.56 -10.13 -4.50
N ASN A 135 10.33 -11.21 -4.57
CA ASN A 135 9.82 -12.57 -4.64
C ASN A 135 10.62 -13.39 -3.63
N GLU A 136 10.07 -13.56 -2.44
CA GLU A 136 10.71 -14.23 -1.30
C GLU A 136 9.85 -15.44 -0.95
N ASP A 137 10.44 -16.63 -0.87
CA ASP A 137 9.73 -17.88 -0.57
C ASP A 137 8.45 -18.08 -1.40
N GLU A 138 8.53 -17.82 -2.71
CA GLU A 138 7.42 -17.84 -3.68
C GLU A 138 6.31 -16.79 -3.45
N ILE A 139 6.45 -15.92 -2.44
CA ILE A 139 5.53 -14.81 -2.18
C ILE A 139 5.99 -13.59 -2.98
N PHE A 140 5.18 -13.16 -3.96
CA PHE A 140 5.42 -11.91 -4.67
C PHE A 140 4.79 -10.74 -3.92
N THR A 141 5.62 -9.77 -3.56
CA THR A 141 5.20 -8.55 -2.86
C THR A 141 5.47 -7.34 -3.73
N LEU A 142 4.43 -6.53 -3.98
CA LEU A 142 4.54 -5.23 -4.65
C LEU A 142 4.55 -4.12 -3.61
N SER A 143 5.57 -3.25 -3.62
CA SER A 143 5.68 -2.13 -2.70
C SER A 143 5.64 -0.79 -3.43
N PHE A 144 4.87 0.15 -2.89
CA PHE A 144 4.82 1.53 -3.40
C PHE A 144 4.51 2.51 -2.28
N ARG A 145 4.78 3.79 -2.52
CA ARG A 145 4.55 4.87 -1.56
C ARG A 145 3.42 5.78 -2.02
N TYR A 146 2.67 6.30 -1.06
CA TYR A 146 1.64 7.30 -1.27
C TYR A 146 1.73 8.36 -0.18
N ARG A 147 1.72 9.64 -0.58
CA ARG A 147 1.64 10.76 0.36
C ARG A 147 0.19 11.21 0.48
N THR A 148 -0.34 11.23 1.70
CA THR A 148 -1.70 11.75 1.93
C THR A 148 -1.72 13.26 1.64
N PRO A 149 -2.85 13.83 1.17
CA PRO A 149 -2.94 15.26 0.90
C PRO A 149 -2.64 16.11 2.13
N ASP A 150 -2.13 17.33 1.92
CA ASP A 150 -1.78 18.28 2.99
C ASP A 150 -3.00 18.84 3.74
N ASN A 151 -4.21 18.62 3.22
CA ASN A 151 -5.43 19.09 3.84
C ASN A 151 -6.16 17.91 4.48
N PRO A 152 -6.28 17.84 5.82
CA PRO A 152 -7.31 17.00 6.40
C PRO A 152 -8.65 17.49 5.84
N LEU A 153 -9.48 16.59 5.33
CA LEU A 153 -10.81 16.99 4.86
C LEU A 153 -11.52 17.67 6.04
N PRO A 154 -12.19 18.84 5.81
CA PRO A 154 -12.93 19.54 6.85
C PRO A 154 -14.05 18.68 7.46
#